data_AF-A0A7K3EYT2-F1
#
_entry.id   AF-A0A7K3EYT2-F1
#
_cell.length_a   1.000
_cell.length_b   1.000
_cell.length_c   1.000
_cell.angle_alpha   90.00
_cell.angle_beta   90.00
_cell.angle_gamma   90.00
#
_symmetry.space_group_name_H-M   'P 1'
#
loop_
_entity.id
_entity.type
_entity.pdbx_description
1 polymer ?
#
loop_
_entity_poly.entity_id
_entity_poly.type
_entity_poly.pdbx_seq_one_letter_code
_entity_poly.pdbx_strand_id
1 'polypeptide(L)'
;MPESRVPRRRRFLVCEPRHFAVQYAINPWMSTDRPVDVIRALDQWQALVDVYRAHGHTVDRVEPVPGLPDMVFAANCAVVVEGRVFGSLFHAPERRPESVPFEAWFKTRGFEVQHPEAVCEGEGDLVPAGRWILAGTGFRTTREAHREVQEYFGVPVVSLTLVDPYFYHLDTALFVLDDGGDGGAGNIAYYPEAFSPGSREVLERLYPDAVLATREDAMAFGLNSVSDGRHVFIAPGAGALADRLAGRGYVPVPVDLSEFQKAGGGIKCCTQEIRETRS
;
A
#
# COMPACT_ATOMS: atom_id res chain seq x y z
N MET A 1 -9.11 12.91 28.53
CA MET A 1 -8.93 11.56 27.93
C MET A 1 -8.71 11.79 26.45
N PRO A 2 -7.72 11.18 25.78
CA PRO A 2 -7.65 11.31 24.33
C PRO A 2 -8.98 10.79 23.76
N GLU A 3 -9.61 11.56 22.86
CA GLU A 3 -10.81 11.13 22.16
C GLU A 3 -10.56 9.73 21.59
N SER A 4 -11.47 8.79 21.84
CA SER A 4 -11.29 7.41 21.39
C SER A 4 -11.33 7.38 19.87
N ARG A 5 -10.23 7.00 19.23
CA ARG A 5 -10.16 6.78 17.78
C ARG A 5 -11.26 5.78 17.37
N VAL A 6 -11.95 6.07 16.26
CA VAL A 6 -13.06 5.25 15.76
C VAL A 6 -12.60 4.52 14.49
N PRO A 7 -12.72 3.18 14.42
CA PRO A 7 -12.35 2.44 13.22
C PRO A 7 -13.37 2.70 12.12
N ARG A 8 -12.92 2.78 10.87
CA ARG A 8 -13.78 2.85 9.69
C ARG A 8 -13.79 1.53 8.95
N ARG A 9 -14.97 1.09 8.53
CA ARG A 9 -15.06 -0.06 7.64
C ARG A 9 -14.39 0.27 6.32
N ARG A 10 -13.70 -0.73 5.78
CA ARG A 10 -12.91 -0.64 4.55
C ARG A 10 -13.28 -1.82 3.67
N ARG A 11 -13.11 -1.67 2.36
CA ARG A 11 -13.27 -2.73 1.38
C ARG A 11 -11.93 -2.97 0.71
N PHE A 12 -11.46 -4.20 0.75
CA PHE A 12 -10.16 -4.59 0.23
C PHE A 12 -10.30 -5.61 -0.90
N LEU A 13 -9.45 -5.51 -1.91
CA LEU A 13 -9.22 -6.53 -2.91
C LEU A 13 -7.85 -7.15 -2.68
N VAL A 14 -7.81 -8.48 -2.60
CA VAL A 14 -6.59 -9.27 -2.40
C VAL A 14 -6.48 -10.37 -3.46
N CYS A 15 -5.29 -10.93 -3.64
CA CYS A 15 -5.06 -12.09 -4.52
C CYS A 15 -4.42 -13.23 -3.72
N GLU A 16 -4.93 -14.45 -3.88
CA GLU A 16 -4.43 -15.64 -3.18
C GLU A 16 -3.03 -16.05 -3.67
N PRO A 17 -2.11 -16.49 -2.80
CA PRO A 17 -0.72 -16.81 -3.16
C PRO A 17 -0.53 -18.18 -3.83
N ARG A 18 -1.54 -18.72 -4.53
CA ARG A 18 -1.50 -20.07 -5.13
C ARG A 18 -0.33 -20.26 -6.12
N HIS A 19 0.11 -19.18 -6.76
CA HIS A 19 1.21 -19.16 -7.72
C HIS A 19 2.38 -18.28 -7.27
N PHE A 20 2.38 -17.86 -6.00
CA PHE A 20 3.39 -16.95 -5.48
C PHE A 20 4.77 -17.61 -5.39
N ALA A 21 5.78 -16.93 -5.93
CA ALA A 21 7.16 -17.37 -5.92
C ALA A 21 8.10 -16.20 -6.23
N VAL A 22 9.35 -16.27 -5.77
CA VAL A 22 10.42 -15.37 -6.23
C VAL A 22 11.10 -16.03 -7.43
N GLN A 23 10.69 -15.65 -8.65
CA GLN A 23 11.20 -16.23 -9.90
C GLN A 23 12.24 -15.34 -10.60
N TYR A 24 12.31 -14.07 -10.20
CA TYR A 24 13.19 -13.04 -10.74
C TYR A 24 13.51 -12.03 -9.62
N ALA A 25 14.42 -11.09 -9.89
CA ALA A 25 14.81 -10.06 -8.93
C ALA A 25 14.69 -8.65 -9.56
N ILE A 26 13.62 -7.95 -9.18
CA ILE A 26 13.29 -6.58 -9.66
C ILE A 26 13.28 -5.54 -8.53
N ASN A 27 13.74 -5.93 -7.33
CA ASN A 27 13.98 -5.06 -6.17
C ASN A 27 15.08 -5.68 -5.28
N PRO A 28 15.65 -4.93 -4.32
CA PRO A 28 16.76 -5.41 -3.48
C PRO A 28 16.40 -6.53 -2.50
N TRP A 29 15.12 -6.80 -2.25
CA TRP A 29 14.66 -7.83 -1.32
C TRP A 29 14.61 -9.21 -1.96
N MET A 30 14.35 -9.25 -3.28
CA MET A 30 14.22 -10.48 -4.05
C MET A 30 15.56 -11.18 -4.22
N SER A 31 15.58 -12.46 -3.87
CA SER A 31 16.68 -13.38 -4.16
C SER A 31 16.12 -14.73 -4.56
N THR A 32 16.48 -15.21 -5.74
CA THR A 32 16.08 -16.53 -6.26
C THR A 32 16.60 -17.69 -5.41
N ASP A 33 17.63 -17.44 -4.58
CA ASP A 33 18.19 -18.41 -3.64
C ASP A 33 17.38 -18.52 -2.33
N ARG A 34 16.36 -17.68 -2.16
CA ARG A 34 15.48 -17.64 -0.98
C ARG A 34 14.04 -17.90 -1.41
N PRO A 35 13.69 -19.15 -1.76
CA PRO A 35 12.35 -19.46 -2.23
C PRO A 35 11.28 -19.19 -1.18
N VAL A 36 10.07 -18.93 -1.68
CA VAL A 36 8.84 -18.82 -0.90
C VAL A 36 8.38 -20.21 -0.50
N ASP A 37 8.03 -20.38 0.78
CA ASP A 37 7.25 -21.51 1.25
C ASP A 37 5.77 -21.19 0.99
N VAL A 38 5.21 -21.78 -0.07
CA VAL A 38 3.85 -21.46 -0.54
C VAL A 38 2.78 -21.89 0.47
N ILE A 39 3.01 -22.96 1.24
CA ILE A 39 2.06 -23.40 2.28
C ILE A 39 2.03 -22.36 3.38
N ARG A 40 3.20 -21.93 3.86
CA ARG A 40 3.28 -20.86 4.86
C ARG A 40 2.74 -19.53 4.33
N ALA A 41 3.00 -19.18 3.07
CA ALA A 41 2.48 -17.96 2.46
C ALA A 41 0.94 -17.98 2.39
N LEU A 42 0.33 -19.14 2.12
CA LEU A 42 -1.12 -19.31 2.15
C LEU A 42 -1.69 -19.12 3.55
N ASP A 43 -1.07 -19.73 4.57
CA ASP A 43 -1.48 -19.55 5.97
C ASP A 43 -1.39 -18.08 6.42
N GLN A 44 -0.29 -17.42 6.07
CA GLN A 44 -0.05 -15.99 6.35
C GLN A 44 -1.08 -15.09 5.66
N TRP A 45 -1.37 -15.35 4.38
CA TRP A 45 -2.39 -14.62 3.63
C TRP A 45 -3.80 -14.84 4.19
N GLN A 46 -4.13 -16.08 4.55
CA GLN A 46 -5.44 -16.40 5.12
C GLN A 46 -5.61 -15.72 6.49
N ALA A 47 -4.55 -15.67 7.31
CA ALA A 47 -4.53 -14.91 8.56
C ALA A 47 -4.78 -13.41 8.34
N LEU A 48 -4.17 -12.80 7.31
CA LEU A 48 -4.43 -11.41 6.92
C LEU A 48 -5.92 -11.19 6.60
N VAL A 49 -6.49 -12.05 5.74
CA VAL A 49 -7.91 -11.97 5.35
C VAL A 49 -8.83 -12.12 6.55
N ASP A 50 -8.55 -13.06 7.43
CA ASP A 50 -9.38 -13.33 8.61
C ASP A 50 -9.31 -12.21 9.63
N VAL A 51 -8.13 -11.63 9.85
CA VAL A 51 -7.95 -10.44 10.69
C VAL A 51 -8.75 -9.26 10.13
N TYR A 52 -8.71 -9.01 8.82
CA TYR A 52 -9.53 -7.95 8.23
C TYR A 52 -11.03 -8.17 8.45
N ARG A 53 -11.52 -9.39 8.26
CA ARG A 53 -12.94 -9.72 8.48
C ARG A 53 -13.33 -9.62 9.95
N ALA A 54 -12.48 -10.05 10.87
CA ALA A 54 -12.70 -9.94 12.30
C ALA A 54 -12.83 -8.47 12.76
N HIS A 55 -12.16 -7.54 12.08
CA HIS A 55 -12.28 -6.10 12.29
C HIS A 55 -13.41 -5.43 11.49
N GLY A 56 -14.25 -6.22 10.81
CA GLY A 56 -15.46 -5.74 10.13
C GLY A 56 -15.21 -5.16 8.74
N HIS A 57 -14.05 -5.40 8.14
CA HIS A 57 -13.76 -5.04 6.75
C HIS A 57 -14.35 -6.06 5.77
N THR A 58 -14.63 -5.59 4.56
CA THR A 58 -15.02 -6.45 3.43
C THR A 58 -13.76 -6.84 2.66
N VAL A 59 -13.62 -8.12 2.32
CA VAL A 59 -12.46 -8.62 1.57
C VAL A 59 -12.94 -9.38 0.35
N ASP A 60 -12.74 -8.77 -0.81
CA ASP A 60 -12.90 -9.34 -2.14
C ASP A 60 -11.62 -10.03 -2.62
N ARG A 61 -11.76 -10.92 -3.60
CA ARG A 61 -10.65 -11.68 -4.17
C ARG A 61 -10.65 -11.56 -5.69
N VAL A 62 -9.46 -11.43 -6.27
CA VAL A 62 -9.18 -11.70 -7.69
C VAL A 62 -8.55 -13.09 -7.81
N GLU A 63 -8.87 -13.80 -8.89
CA GLU A 63 -8.32 -15.14 -9.12
C GLU A 63 -6.84 -15.03 -9.53
N PRO A 64 -5.91 -15.75 -8.88
CA PRO A 64 -4.51 -15.75 -9.27
C PRO A 64 -4.31 -16.43 -10.64
N VAL A 65 -3.37 -15.93 -11.43
CA VAL A 65 -3.06 -16.47 -12.76
C VAL A 65 -1.70 -17.19 -12.73
N PRO A 66 -1.61 -18.43 -13.25
CA PRO A 66 -0.32 -19.13 -13.38
C PRO A 66 0.70 -18.31 -14.17
N GLY A 67 1.93 -18.26 -13.68
CA GLY A 67 3.03 -17.50 -14.31
C GLY A 67 3.09 -16.02 -13.93
N LEU A 68 2.16 -15.51 -13.12
CA LEU A 68 2.17 -14.15 -12.59
C LEU A 68 2.31 -14.17 -11.05
N PRO A 69 3.52 -14.47 -10.52
CA PRO A 69 3.70 -14.74 -9.10
C PRO A 69 3.41 -13.52 -8.22
N ASP A 70 3.69 -12.31 -8.70
CA ASP A 70 3.54 -11.06 -7.94
C ASP A 70 2.11 -10.51 -7.94
N MET A 71 1.13 -11.20 -8.55
CA MET A 71 -0.29 -10.82 -8.47
C MET A 71 -0.81 -10.71 -7.04
N VAL A 72 -0.15 -11.38 -6.08
CA VAL A 72 -0.44 -11.23 -4.65
C VAL A 72 -0.36 -9.78 -4.17
N PHE A 73 0.47 -8.96 -4.81
CA PHE A 73 0.65 -7.55 -4.49
C PHE A 73 -0.40 -6.67 -5.18
N ALA A 74 -1.66 -6.89 -4.75
CA ALA A 74 -2.85 -6.26 -5.29
C ALA A 74 -2.79 -4.72 -5.31
N ALA A 75 -2.13 -4.09 -4.32
CA ALA A 75 -2.04 -2.63 -4.25
C ALA A 75 -1.37 -2.02 -5.48
N ASN A 76 -0.53 -2.76 -6.20
CA ASN A 76 0.17 -2.19 -7.34
C ASN A 76 -0.66 -2.11 -8.62
N CYS A 77 -1.90 -2.64 -8.62
CA CYS A 77 -2.65 -2.85 -9.86
C CYS A 77 -3.58 -1.69 -10.22
N ALA A 78 -3.97 -0.86 -9.23
CA ALA A 78 -4.77 0.32 -9.46
C ALA A 78 -4.68 1.29 -8.29
N VAL A 79 -5.27 2.47 -8.45
CA VAL A 79 -5.69 3.34 -7.34
C VAL A 79 -7.17 3.65 -7.50
N VAL A 80 -7.90 3.60 -6.37
CA VAL A 80 -9.34 3.89 -6.35
C VAL A 80 -9.59 5.11 -5.46
N VAL A 81 -10.26 6.12 -6.03
CA VAL A 81 -10.67 7.35 -5.35
C VAL A 81 -12.09 7.68 -5.77
N GLU A 82 -12.99 7.82 -4.78
CA GLU A 82 -14.39 8.19 -4.96
C GLU A 82 -15.15 7.35 -6.01
N GLY A 83 -14.86 6.05 -6.05
CA GLY A 83 -15.47 5.08 -6.97
C GLY A 83 -14.86 5.08 -8.37
N ARG A 84 -13.85 5.89 -8.63
CA ARG A 84 -13.13 5.94 -9.92
C ARG A 84 -11.84 5.14 -9.82
N VAL A 85 -11.50 4.40 -10.88
CA VAL A 85 -10.33 3.52 -10.92
C VAL A 85 -9.34 4.02 -11.95
N PHE A 86 -8.09 4.16 -11.55
CA PHE A 86 -6.94 4.40 -12.43
C PHE A 86 -6.01 3.19 -12.32
N GLY A 87 -5.78 2.50 -13.44
CA GLY A 87 -5.01 1.26 -13.49
C GLY A 87 -3.49 1.49 -13.43
N SER A 88 -2.74 0.42 -13.68
CA SER A 88 -1.28 0.44 -13.60
C SER A 88 -0.61 0.01 -14.91
N LEU A 89 0.54 0.62 -15.18
CA LEU A 89 1.51 0.22 -16.20
C LEU A 89 2.86 0.01 -15.50
N PHE A 90 3.16 -1.26 -15.22
CA PHE A 90 4.34 -1.64 -14.44
C PHE A 90 5.66 -1.28 -15.11
N HIS A 91 6.61 -0.84 -14.29
CA HIS A 91 7.98 -0.56 -14.71
C HIS A 91 8.63 -1.85 -15.23
N ALA A 92 8.60 -2.89 -14.40
CA ALA A 92 9.14 -4.22 -14.70
C ALA A 92 8.26 -4.94 -15.74
N PRO A 93 8.82 -5.35 -16.90
CA PRO A 93 8.08 -6.09 -17.93
C PRO A 93 7.41 -7.37 -17.40
N GLU A 94 8.04 -8.04 -16.43
CA GLU A 94 7.56 -9.27 -15.79
C GLU A 94 6.18 -9.09 -15.16
N ARG A 95 5.91 -7.89 -14.61
CA ARG A 95 4.66 -7.58 -13.92
C ARG A 95 3.58 -6.97 -14.79
N ARG A 96 3.90 -6.49 -15.99
CA ARG A 96 2.91 -5.84 -16.89
C ARG A 96 1.66 -6.68 -17.19
N PRO A 97 1.74 -8.01 -17.36
CA PRO A 97 0.55 -8.81 -17.60
C PRO A 97 -0.44 -8.85 -16.41
N GLU A 98 0.00 -8.49 -15.20
CA GLU A 98 -0.84 -8.50 -13.99
C GLU A 98 -1.98 -7.46 -14.06
N SER A 99 -1.82 -6.37 -14.81
CA SER A 99 -2.87 -5.35 -14.94
C SER A 99 -4.16 -5.92 -15.55
N VAL A 100 -4.06 -6.90 -16.45
CA VAL A 100 -5.20 -7.48 -17.19
C VAL A 100 -6.23 -8.17 -16.27
N PRO A 101 -5.87 -9.13 -15.40
CA PRO A 101 -6.84 -9.78 -14.51
C PRO A 101 -7.45 -8.81 -13.50
N PHE A 102 -6.70 -7.83 -12.98
CA PHE A 102 -7.24 -6.83 -12.06
C PHE A 102 -8.22 -5.88 -12.74
N GLU A 103 -7.89 -5.39 -13.92
CA GLU A 103 -8.79 -4.57 -14.73
C GLU A 103 -10.09 -5.33 -15.08
N ALA A 104 -9.96 -6.59 -15.49
CA ALA A 104 -11.11 -7.45 -15.75
C ALA A 104 -11.98 -7.59 -14.50
N TRP A 105 -11.36 -7.80 -13.33
CA TRP A 105 -12.08 -7.85 -12.06
C TRP A 105 -12.88 -6.55 -11.81
N PHE A 106 -12.24 -5.39 -11.92
CA PHE A 106 -12.92 -4.09 -11.75
C PHE A 106 -14.10 -3.92 -12.72
N LYS A 107 -13.91 -4.24 -14.00
CA LYS A 107 -14.98 -4.18 -15.02
C LYS A 107 -16.15 -5.10 -14.70
N THR A 108 -15.90 -6.32 -14.23
CA THR A 108 -16.99 -7.24 -13.80
C THR A 108 -17.76 -6.74 -12.58
N ARG A 109 -17.19 -5.80 -11.81
CA ARG A 109 -17.83 -5.13 -10.67
C ARG A 109 -18.47 -3.79 -11.05
N GLY A 110 -18.50 -3.44 -12.34
CA GLY A 110 -19.15 -2.23 -12.84
C GLY A 110 -18.29 -0.96 -12.76
N PHE A 111 -17.00 -1.09 -12.47
CA PHE A 111 -16.08 0.04 -12.51
C PHE A 111 -15.59 0.29 -13.94
N GLU A 112 -15.44 1.57 -14.29
CA GLU A 112 -14.63 1.98 -15.42
C GLU A 112 -13.17 2.14 -14.96
N VAL A 113 -12.24 1.65 -15.78
CA VAL A 113 -10.80 1.69 -15.48
C VAL A 113 -10.11 2.59 -16.50
N GLN A 114 -9.52 3.68 -16.02
CA GLN A 114 -8.63 4.50 -16.82
C GLN A 114 -7.28 3.81 -16.94
N HIS A 115 -6.80 3.64 -18.17
CA HIS A 115 -5.47 3.10 -18.41
C HIS A 115 -4.44 4.24 -18.35
N PRO A 116 -3.32 4.03 -17.65
CA PRO A 116 -2.22 5.00 -17.66
C PRO A 116 -1.46 4.95 -18.99
N GLU A 117 -0.97 6.11 -19.43
CA GLU A 117 -0.02 6.23 -20.53
C GLU A 117 1.43 6.14 -20.02
N ALA A 118 1.70 6.72 -18.85
CA ALA A 118 2.99 6.65 -18.17
C ALA A 118 3.11 5.47 -17.19
N VAL A 119 4.35 5.13 -16.83
CA VAL A 119 4.63 4.06 -15.86
C VAL A 119 4.09 4.42 -14.49
N CYS A 120 3.22 3.57 -13.96
CA CYS A 120 2.48 3.77 -12.72
C CYS A 120 2.21 2.43 -12.03
N GLU A 121 2.52 2.31 -10.74
CA GLU A 121 2.34 1.08 -9.95
C GLU A 121 1.31 1.26 -8.82
N GLY A 122 0.16 1.88 -9.14
CA GLY A 122 -1.04 1.90 -8.32
C GLY A 122 -0.84 2.45 -6.90
N GLU A 123 -1.58 1.90 -5.94
CA GLU A 123 -1.47 2.24 -4.51
C GLU A 123 -0.13 1.91 -3.85
N GLY A 124 0.77 1.22 -4.56
CA GLY A 124 2.17 1.12 -4.13
C GLY A 124 2.87 2.48 -4.11
N ASP A 125 2.59 3.32 -5.11
CA ASP A 125 3.19 4.66 -5.22
C ASP A 125 2.19 5.81 -5.10
N LEU A 126 0.90 5.55 -5.26
CA LEU A 126 -0.16 6.56 -5.20
C LEU A 126 -1.02 6.32 -3.96
N VAL A 127 -0.77 7.08 -2.89
CA VAL A 127 -1.41 6.88 -1.59
C VAL A 127 -2.46 7.98 -1.36
N PRO A 128 -3.78 7.67 -1.45
CA PRO A 128 -4.83 8.62 -1.09
C PRO A 128 -4.77 8.95 0.40
N ALA A 129 -4.60 10.24 0.72
CA ALA A 129 -4.39 10.74 2.07
C ALA A 129 -5.43 11.83 2.42
N GLY A 130 -6.71 11.50 2.20
CA GLY A 130 -7.82 12.44 2.36
C GLY A 130 -7.88 13.44 1.21
N ARG A 131 -7.44 14.68 1.46
CA ARG A 131 -7.54 15.81 0.51
C ARG A 131 -6.50 15.83 -0.61
N TRP A 132 -5.49 14.97 -0.55
CA TRP A 132 -4.46 14.83 -1.56
C TRP A 132 -4.20 13.36 -1.89
N ILE A 133 -3.59 13.11 -3.04
CA ILE A 133 -2.88 11.86 -3.31
C ILE A 133 -1.38 12.14 -3.13
N LEU A 134 -0.73 11.43 -2.21
CA LEU A 134 0.73 11.44 -2.11
C LEU A 134 1.28 10.49 -3.16
N ALA A 135 2.19 10.96 -4.02
CA ALA A 135 2.67 10.21 -5.18
C ALA A 135 4.19 10.03 -5.15
N GLY A 136 4.63 8.79 -5.01
CA GLY A 136 6.03 8.37 -4.99
C GLY A 136 6.65 8.33 -6.39
N THR A 137 7.91 8.76 -6.47
CA THR A 137 8.72 8.62 -7.69
C THR A 137 10.19 8.42 -7.33
N GLY A 138 11.01 7.99 -8.28
CA GLY A 138 12.44 7.74 -8.11
C GLY A 138 12.87 6.36 -8.58
N PHE A 139 12.01 5.34 -8.41
CA PHE A 139 12.31 3.95 -8.77
C PHE A 139 11.29 3.33 -9.71
N ARG A 140 9.98 3.45 -9.43
CA ARG A 140 8.91 2.77 -10.18
C ARG A 140 8.03 3.76 -10.93
N THR A 141 7.10 4.42 -10.25
CA THR A 141 6.16 5.38 -10.86
C THR A 141 6.88 6.66 -11.33
N THR A 142 6.54 7.14 -12.53
CA THR A 142 7.15 8.34 -13.11
C THR A 142 6.32 9.60 -12.82
N ARG A 143 6.95 10.77 -12.94
CA ARG A 143 6.29 12.06 -12.67
C ARG A 143 5.19 12.39 -13.67
N GLU A 144 5.25 11.82 -14.87
CA GLU A 144 4.22 11.95 -15.89
C GLU A 144 2.91 11.32 -15.41
N ALA A 145 2.97 10.14 -14.78
CA ALA A 145 1.81 9.49 -14.18
C ALA A 145 1.16 10.36 -13.10
N HIS A 146 1.94 11.15 -12.34
CA HIS A 146 1.39 12.05 -11.33
C HIS A 146 0.46 13.11 -11.95
N ARG A 147 0.77 13.58 -13.17
CA ARG A 147 -0.08 14.52 -13.91
C ARG A 147 -1.35 13.84 -14.38
N GLU A 148 -1.24 12.65 -14.97
CA GLU A 148 -2.39 11.86 -15.41
C GLU A 148 -3.36 11.57 -14.25
N VAL A 149 -2.83 11.17 -13.10
CA VAL A 149 -3.61 10.90 -11.89
C VAL A 149 -4.33 12.17 -11.41
N GLN A 150 -3.66 13.32 -11.42
CA GLN A 150 -4.28 14.59 -11.04
C GLN A 150 -5.41 14.98 -11.99
N GLU A 151 -5.16 14.94 -13.30
CA GLU A 151 -6.17 15.29 -14.32
C GLU A 151 -7.34 14.32 -14.31
N TYR A 152 -7.06 13.03 -14.10
CA TYR A 152 -8.11 12.03 -13.99
C TYR A 152 -8.94 12.29 -12.74
N PHE A 153 -8.37 12.21 -11.54
CA PHE A 153 -9.16 12.27 -10.30
C PHE A 153 -9.68 13.67 -9.95
N GLY A 154 -9.06 14.75 -10.45
CA GLY A 154 -9.39 16.11 -10.04
C GLY A 154 -8.96 16.43 -8.60
N VAL A 155 -8.04 15.64 -8.04
CA VAL A 155 -7.53 15.79 -6.67
C VAL A 155 -6.06 16.21 -6.74
N PRO A 156 -5.59 17.16 -5.91
CA PRO A 156 -4.18 17.54 -5.89
C PRO A 156 -3.25 16.35 -5.65
N VAL A 157 -2.19 16.26 -6.46
CA VAL A 157 -1.16 15.22 -6.34
C VAL A 157 0.14 15.83 -5.80
N VAL A 158 0.60 15.33 -4.66
CA VAL A 158 1.84 15.79 -4.02
C VAL A 158 2.97 14.81 -4.35
N SER A 159 3.91 15.24 -5.19
CA SER A 159 5.04 14.41 -5.61
C SER A 159 6.11 14.29 -4.53
N LEU A 160 6.49 13.06 -4.19
CA LEU A 160 7.51 12.70 -3.20
C LEU A 160 8.60 11.85 -3.88
N THR A 161 9.85 12.28 -3.77
CA THR A 161 11.00 11.57 -4.36
C THR A 161 11.60 10.62 -3.32
N LEU A 162 11.55 9.32 -3.61
CA LEU A 162 12.22 8.26 -2.85
C LEU A 162 13.70 8.19 -3.26
N VAL A 163 14.59 7.93 -2.30
CA VAL A 163 16.05 7.96 -2.51
C VAL A 163 16.78 6.70 -2.04
N ASP A 164 16.11 5.80 -1.33
CA ASP A 164 16.69 4.54 -0.84
C ASP A 164 15.99 3.36 -1.55
N PRO A 165 16.74 2.51 -2.29
CA PRO A 165 16.17 1.44 -3.11
C PRO A 165 15.51 0.32 -2.30
N TYR A 166 15.75 0.21 -0.99
CA TYR A 166 14.98 -0.71 -0.15
C TYR A 166 13.52 -0.26 0.00
N PHE A 167 13.26 1.03 -0.18
CA PHE A 167 11.93 1.63 -0.12
C PHE A 167 11.49 2.11 -1.51
N TYR A 168 11.50 1.20 -2.48
CA TYR A 168 11.31 1.47 -3.91
C TYR A 168 9.87 1.85 -4.29
N HIS A 169 8.91 1.59 -3.40
CA HIS A 169 7.52 2.06 -3.48
C HIS A 169 7.18 2.96 -2.31
N LEU A 170 6.31 3.95 -2.52
CA LEU A 170 5.88 4.86 -1.45
C LEU A 170 5.29 4.12 -0.25
N ASP A 171 4.50 3.08 -0.49
CA ASP A 171 3.84 2.28 0.55
C ASP A 171 4.82 1.46 1.43
N THR A 172 6.10 1.39 1.06
CA THR A 172 7.15 0.81 1.90
C THR A 172 7.83 1.86 2.79
N ALA A 173 7.63 3.14 2.50
CA ALA A 173 8.22 4.28 3.20
C ALA A 173 7.19 5.13 3.97
N LEU A 174 5.90 4.95 3.70
CA LEU A 174 4.82 5.77 4.24
C LEU A 174 3.48 5.02 4.19
N PHE A 175 2.65 5.21 5.21
CA PHE A 175 1.22 4.87 5.14
C PHE A 175 0.35 5.92 5.82
N VAL A 176 -0.91 5.96 5.42
CA VAL A 176 -1.93 6.84 6.02
C VAL A 176 -2.50 6.18 7.26
N LEU A 177 -2.47 6.90 8.38
CA LEU A 177 -3.06 6.46 9.64
C LEU A 177 -4.54 6.78 9.71
N ASP A 178 -4.92 7.99 9.34
CA ASP A 178 -6.30 8.42 9.21
C ASP A 178 -6.41 9.53 8.17
N ASP A 179 -7.55 9.58 7.49
CA ASP A 179 -7.82 10.55 6.42
C ASP A 179 -8.44 11.86 6.92
N GLY A 180 -8.48 12.07 8.25
CA GLY A 180 -9.00 13.30 8.86
C GLY A 180 -10.52 13.33 9.09
N GLY A 181 -11.33 12.60 8.33
CA GLY A 181 -12.77 12.50 8.59
C GLY A 181 -13.54 13.83 8.65
N ASP A 182 -14.44 13.95 9.64
CA ASP A 182 -15.33 15.07 9.93
C ASP A 182 -14.59 16.32 10.44
N GLY A 183 -13.58 16.79 9.70
CA GLY A 183 -12.88 18.06 9.96
C GLY A 183 -11.49 17.95 10.58
N GLY A 184 -10.93 16.76 10.75
CA GLY A 184 -9.52 16.56 11.14
C GLY A 184 -8.55 16.71 9.97
N ALA A 185 -7.26 16.95 10.26
CA ALA A 185 -6.24 17.17 9.22
C ALA A 185 -5.75 15.89 8.51
N GLY A 186 -6.08 14.71 9.05
CA GLY A 186 -5.47 13.44 8.68
C GLY A 186 -4.08 13.27 9.30
N ASN A 187 -3.57 12.04 9.34
CA ASN A 187 -2.18 11.81 9.74
C ASN A 187 -1.56 10.61 9.03
N ILE A 188 -0.23 10.57 9.00
CA ILE A 188 0.58 9.54 8.37
C ILE A 188 1.65 9.00 9.33
N ALA A 189 2.21 7.85 8.97
CA ALA A 189 3.50 7.40 9.48
C ALA A 189 4.48 7.25 8.32
N TYR A 190 5.75 7.64 8.50
CA TYR A 190 6.77 7.52 7.47
C TYR A 190 8.18 7.40 8.05
N TYR A 191 9.13 6.93 7.23
CA TYR A 191 10.56 6.93 7.54
C TYR A 191 11.24 8.09 6.78
N PRO A 192 11.73 9.13 7.47
CA PRO A 192 12.24 10.33 6.79
C PRO A 192 13.35 10.07 5.78
N GLU A 193 14.34 9.24 6.10
CA GLU A 193 15.53 9.08 5.26
C GLU A 193 15.27 8.31 3.94
N ALA A 194 14.07 7.74 3.76
CA ALA A 194 13.63 7.22 2.47
C ALA A 194 13.36 8.31 1.43
N PHE A 195 13.26 9.58 1.84
CA PHE A 195 12.84 10.70 1.00
C PHE A 195 13.96 11.73 0.76
N SER A 196 13.93 12.37 -0.41
CA SER A 196 14.80 13.51 -0.71
C SER A 196 14.57 14.67 0.29
N PRO A 197 15.57 15.56 0.52
CA PRO A 197 15.41 16.70 1.44
C PRO A 197 14.14 17.53 1.19
N GLY A 198 13.85 17.89 -0.07
CA GLY A 198 12.66 18.66 -0.41
C GLY A 198 11.35 17.91 -0.16
N SER A 199 11.31 16.61 -0.42
CA SER A 199 10.11 15.80 -0.13
C SER A 199 9.89 15.64 1.38
N ARG A 200 10.96 15.57 2.18
CA ARG A 200 10.86 15.60 3.65
C ARG A 200 10.27 16.91 4.15
N GLU A 201 10.76 18.06 3.66
CA GLU A 201 10.21 19.37 4.04
C GLU A 201 8.72 19.50 3.69
N VAL A 202 8.30 18.93 2.54
CA VAL A 202 6.87 18.88 2.18
C VAL A 202 6.08 18.05 3.18
N LEU A 203 6.55 16.85 3.52
CA LEU A 203 5.88 15.98 4.49
C LEU A 203 5.79 16.64 5.88
N GLU A 204 6.85 17.29 6.35
CA GLU A 204 6.88 18.01 7.63
C GLU A 204 5.87 19.17 7.67
N ARG A 205 5.69 19.88 6.55
CA ARG A 205 4.69 20.96 6.44
C ARG A 205 3.26 20.43 6.39
N LEU A 206 3.03 19.33 5.67
CA LEU A 206 1.70 18.76 5.49
C LEU A 206 1.22 17.96 6.70
N TYR A 207 2.15 17.28 7.39
CA TYR A 207 1.89 16.38 8.51
C TYR A 207 2.88 16.63 9.66
N PRO A 208 2.80 17.78 10.35
CA PRO A 208 3.71 18.13 11.44
C PRO A 208 3.64 17.14 12.62
N ASP A 209 2.50 16.44 12.76
CA ASP A 209 2.26 15.44 13.80
C ASP A 209 2.48 14.00 13.31
N ALA A 210 3.17 13.79 12.18
CA ALA A 210 3.43 12.46 11.65
C ALA A 210 4.14 11.54 12.66
N VAL A 211 3.85 10.23 12.56
CA VAL A 211 4.56 9.22 13.35
C VAL A 211 5.80 8.77 12.59
N LEU A 212 6.97 9.11 13.12
CA LEU A 212 8.23 8.76 12.47
C LEU A 212 8.69 7.36 12.87
N ALA A 213 8.88 6.51 11.86
CA ALA A 213 9.48 5.19 11.99
C ALA A 213 11.01 5.27 12.03
N THR A 214 11.64 4.29 12.67
CA THR A 214 13.08 4.07 12.56
C THR A 214 13.42 3.29 11.29
N ARG A 215 14.71 3.23 10.94
CA ARG A 215 15.17 2.36 9.85
C ARG A 215 14.86 0.89 10.14
N GLU A 216 15.01 0.45 11.38
CA GLU A 216 14.72 -0.93 11.78
C GLU A 216 13.24 -1.27 11.58
N ASP A 217 12.33 -0.39 11.99
CA ASP A 217 10.90 -0.55 11.74
C ASP A 217 10.59 -0.62 10.24
N ALA A 218 11.18 0.28 9.45
CA ALA A 218 10.95 0.35 8.01
C ALA A 218 11.48 -0.90 7.29
N MET A 219 12.68 -1.37 7.65
CA MET A 219 13.28 -2.59 7.10
C MET A 219 12.51 -3.86 7.52
N ALA A 220 11.75 -3.81 8.61
CA ALA A 220 10.84 -4.86 9.02
C ALA A 220 9.46 -4.78 8.33
N PHE A 221 9.30 -3.93 7.31
CA PHE A 221 8.03 -3.64 6.62
C PHE A 221 6.95 -3.00 7.52
N GLY A 222 7.35 -2.33 8.61
CA GLY A 222 6.43 -1.65 9.52
C GLY A 222 5.62 -0.53 8.89
N LEU A 223 6.13 0.08 7.82
CA LEU A 223 5.43 1.12 7.07
C LEU A 223 4.56 0.57 5.95
N ASN A 224 4.73 -0.70 5.57
CA ASN A 224 3.85 -1.38 4.62
C ASN A 224 2.59 -1.90 5.33
N SER A 225 1.90 -0.98 6.00
CA SER A 225 0.81 -1.22 6.93
C SER A 225 -0.51 -0.65 6.41
N VAL A 226 -1.62 -1.18 6.93
CA VAL A 226 -2.97 -0.67 6.66
C VAL A 226 -3.57 -0.17 7.96
N SER A 227 -4.22 0.99 7.91
CA SER A 227 -4.92 1.57 9.06
C SER A 227 -6.40 1.78 8.76
N ASP A 228 -7.26 1.46 9.73
CA ASP A 228 -8.68 1.79 9.68
C ASP A 228 -9.02 3.10 10.42
N GLY A 229 -8.01 3.80 10.93
CA GLY A 229 -8.16 5.01 11.77
C GLY A 229 -8.03 4.74 13.27
N ARG A 230 -8.20 3.48 13.70
CA ARG A 230 -7.96 3.02 15.07
C ARG A 230 -6.98 1.87 15.12
N HIS A 231 -7.22 0.80 14.38
CA HIS A 231 -6.36 -0.37 14.28
C HIS A 231 -5.33 -0.16 13.17
N VAL A 232 -4.09 -0.51 13.46
CA VAL A 232 -2.99 -0.48 12.48
C VAL A 232 -2.47 -1.90 12.31
N PHE A 233 -2.79 -2.50 11.18
CA PHE A 233 -2.30 -3.83 10.81
C PHE A 233 -0.84 -3.70 10.36
N ILE A 234 0.07 -4.22 11.19
CA ILE A 234 1.50 -3.92 11.12
C ILE A 234 2.35 -5.19 11.21
N ALA A 235 3.51 -5.17 10.57
CA ALA A 235 4.47 -6.26 10.66
C ALA A 235 4.97 -6.45 12.12
N PRO A 236 5.01 -7.68 12.66
CA PRO A 236 5.42 -7.93 14.05
C PRO A 236 6.83 -7.44 14.40
N GLY A 237 7.72 -7.32 13.41
CA GLY A 237 9.09 -6.85 13.60
C GLY A 237 9.23 -5.33 13.83
N ALA A 238 8.19 -4.53 13.57
CA ALA A 238 8.22 -3.07 13.70
C ALA A 238 7.81 -2.59 15.10
N GLY A 239 8.50 -3.09 16.13
CA GLY A 239 8.13 -2.90 17.53
C GLY A 239 8.15 -1.44 17.99
N ALA A 240 9.19 -0.68 17.61
CA ALA A 240 9.30 0.72 18.03
C ALA A 240 8.23 1.60 17.39
N LEU A 241 7.87 1.33 16.14
CA LEU A 241 6.74 1.97 15.47
C LEU A 241 5.41 1.60 16.13
N ALA A 242 5.18 0.32 16.45
CA ALA A 242 3.99 -0.14 17.13
C ALA A 242 3.79 0.55 18.50
N ASP A 243 4.86 0.67 19.30
CA ASP A 243 4.81 1.36 20.59
C ASP A 243 4.47 2.85 20.44
N ARG A 244 5.06 3.53 19.45
CA ARG A 244 4.75 4.94 19.15
C ARG A 244 3.30 5.14 18.72
N LEU A 245 2.76 4.21 17.93
CA LEU A 245 1.37 4.22 17.50
C LEU A 245 0.42 4.00 18.69
N ALA A 246 0.73 3.01 19.55
CA ALA A 246 -0.02 2.75 20.77
C ALA A 246 -0.06 3.97 21.71
N GLY A 247 1.09 4.63 21.89
CA GLY A 247 1.20 5.87 22.67
C GLY A 247 0.34 7.03 22.13
N ARG A 248 -0.10 6.96 20.86
CA ARG A 248 -0.98 7.94 20.19
C ARG A 248 -2.43 7.47 20.06
N GLY A 249 -2.79 6.40 20.79
CA GLY A 249 -4.15 5.87 20.88
C GLY A 249 -4.58 4.97 19.72
N TYR A 250 -3.65 4.61 18.81
CA TYR A 250 -3.89 3.54 17.86
C TYR A 250 -3.75 2.17 18.53
N VAL A 251 -4.28 1.13 17.89
CA VAL A 251 -4.19 -0.26 18.33
C VAL A 251 -3.40 -1.04 17.28
N PRO A 252 -2.09 -1.27 17.48
CA PRO A 252 -1.32 -2.13 16.60
C PRO A 252 -1.88 -3.56 16.58
N VAL A 253 -2.08 -4.13 15.40
CA VAL A 253 -2.54 -5.50 15.18
C VAL A 253 -1.46 -6.23 14.38
N PRO A 254 -0.64 -7.08 15.03
CA PRO A 254 0.46 -7.76 14.35
C PRO A 254 -0.07 -8.78 13.34
N VAL A 255 0.45 -8.75 12.10
CA VAL A 255 0.15 -9.74 11.05
C VAL A 255 1.45 -10.19 10.38
N ASP A 256 1.79 -11.47 10.51
CA ASP A 256 3.01 -12.03 9.90
C ASP A 256 2.80 -12.29 8.41
N LEU A 257 3.61 -11.63 7.58
CA LEU A 257 3.71 -11.86 6.14
C LEU A 257 5.17 -12.10 5.72
N SER A 258 5.97 -12.76 6.56
CA SER A 258 7.40 -12.97 6.31
C SER A 258 7.73 -13.63 4.97
N GLU A 259 6.83 -14.46 4.42
CA GLU A 259 7.04 -15.07 3.10
C GLU A 259 6.90 -14.05 1.97
N PHE A 260 6.00 -13.07 2.11
CA PHE A 260 5.82 -11.97 1.16
C PHE A 260 6.99 -10.98 1.19
N GLN A 261 7.61 -10.80 2.36
CA GLN A 261 8.79 -9.94 2.52
C GLN A 261 9.99 -10.43 1.70
N LYS A 262 10.07 -11.73 1.38
CA LYS A 262 11.10 -12.27 0.47
C LYS A 262 11.00 -11.73 -0.95
N ALA A 263 9.82 -11.28 -1.36
CA ALA A 263 9.59 -10.59 -2.63
C ALA A 263 9.55 -9.06 -2.48
N GLY A 264 9.79 -8.54 -1.27
CA GLY A 264 9.83 -7.11 -1.01
C GLY A 264 8.46 -6.46 -0.82
N GLY A 265 7.46 -7.19 -0.32
CA GLY A 265 6.12 -6.66 0.01
C GLY A 265 5.63 -7.08 1.39
N GLY A 266 4.67 -6.33 1.93
CA GLY A 266 4.03 -6.58 3.22
C GLY A 266 2.50 -6.47 3.15
N ILE A 267 1.90 -5.98 4.24
CA ILE A 267 0.43 -5.98 4.43
C ILE A 267 -0.23 -5.06 3.40
N LYS A 268 0.29 -3.85 3.25
CA LYS A 268 -0.26 -2.87 2.31
C LYS A 268 -0.10 -3.32 0.86
N CYS A 269 1.06 -3.86 0.47
CA CYS A 269 1.26 -4.35 -0.90
C CYS A 269 0.21 -5.42 -1.28
N CYS A 270 -0.15 -6.30 -0.34
CA CYS A 270 -1.15 -7.34 -0.57
C CYS A 270 -2.60 -6.81 -0.60
N THR A 271 -2.81 -5.51 -0.37
CA THR A 271 -4.13 -4.94 -0.05
C THR A 271 -4.44 -3.70 -0.90
N GLN A 272 -5.24 -3.90 -1.95
CA GLN A 272 -5.85 -2.82 -2.71
C GLN A 272 -7.10 -2.32 -1.98
N GLU A 273 -7.17 -1.04 -1.61
CA GLU A 273 -8.41 -0.48 -1.04
C GLU A 273 -9.36 -0.03 -2.14
N ILE A 274 -10.63 -0.38 -2.02
CA ILE A 274 -11.70 0.08 -2.90
C ILE A 274 -12.42 1.23 -2.19
N ARG A 275 -12.07 2.46 -2.55
CA ARG A 275 -12.68 3.69 -2.00
C ARG A 275 -13.86 4.11 -2.85
N GLU A 276 -15.05 3.66 -2.47
CA GLU A 276 -16.31 4.06 -3.10
C GLU A 276 -16.66 5.52 -2.76
N THR A 277 -17.57 6.11 -3.52
CA THR A 277 -18.11 7.44 -3.23
C THR A 277 -18.77 7.43 -1.86
N ARG A 278 -18.41 8.38 -0.99
CA ARG A 278 -19.09 8.53 0.31
C ARG A 278 -20.54 8.94 0.02
N SER A 279 -21.50 8.10 0.42
CA SER A 279 -22.93 8.37 0.36
C SER A 279 -23.34 9.51 1.30
#